data_AF-A0A9J6GG46-F1
#
_entry.id   AF-A0A9J6GG46-F1
#
_cell.length_a   1.000
_cell.length_b   1.000
_cell.length_c   1.000
_cell.angle_alpha   90.00
_cell.angle_beta   90.00
_cell.angle_gamma   90.00
#
_symmetry.space_group_name_H-M   'P 1'
#
loop_
_entity.id
_entity.type
_entity.pdbx_description
1 polymer ?
#
loop_
_entity_poly.entity_id
_entity_poly.type
_entity_poly.pdbx_seq_one_letter_code
_entity_poly.pdbx_strand_id
1 'polypeptide(L)'
;MSKNQSANDRDYQNEIRELRTELKEIKDIMTFFNKTFEDMKKEFFTAQEERDAMKKENSELRLKCDESDNMIRELKQRLVPCEQYSRRPNIEIRGLVETDGENVTDLVMKISDAVGEAVRCDEIEACHRVPTREAGKSTVVVQFKSRQKRDALLEMARKKCVKNSQVGI
;
A
#
# COMPACT_ATOMS: atom_id res chain seq x y z
N MET A 1 -2.43 -62.94 76.93
CA MET A 1 -3.11 -62.65 75.64
C MET A 1 -3.78 -61.27 75.60
N SER A 2 -4.49 -60.84 76.65
CA SER A 2 -5.20 -59.55 76.69
C SER A 2 -4.35 -58.26 76.51
N LYS A 3 -3.10 -58.21 76.99
CA LYS A 3 -2.21 -57.02 76.83
C LYS A 3 -1.69 -56.81 75.39
N ASN A 4 -1.46 -57.88 74.62
CA ASN A 4 -1.02 -57.75 73.20
C ASN A 4 -2.17 -57.30 72.30
N GLN A 5 -3.40 -57.72 72.60
CA GLN A 5 -4.59 -57.29 71.85
C GLN A 5 -4.87 -55.80 72.04
N SER A 6 -4.75 -55.28 73.27
CA SER A 6 -4.91 -53.85 73.55
C SER A 6 -3.81 -52.96 72.95
N ALA A 7 -2.62 -53.50 72.66
CA ALA A 7 -1.54 -52.76 72.00
C ALA A 7 -1.79 -52.66 70.49
N ASN A 8 -2.15 -53.78 69.85
CA ASN A 8 -2.53 -53.80 68.43
C ASN A 8 -3.75 -52.91 68.16
N ASP A 9 -4.77 -52.93 69.03
CA ASP A 9 -5.96 -52.08 68.88
C ASP A 9 -5.63 -50.57 68.93
N ARG A 10 -4.61 -50.17 69.72
CA ARG A 10 -4.14 -48.78 69.76
C ARG A 10 -3.37 -48.40 68.50
N ASP A 11 -2.59 -49.32 67.95
CA ASP A 11 -1.83 -49.12 66.72
C ASP A 11 -2.78 -48.94 65.52
N TYR A 12 -3.79 -49.82 65.40
CA TYR A 12 -4.85 -49.68 64.41
C TYR A 12 -5.64 -48.37 64.56
N GLN A 13 -5.89 -47.92 65.80
CA GLN A 13 -6.55 -46.62 66.02
C GLN A 13 -5.69 -45.42 65.58
N ASN A 14 -4.36 -45.52 65.70
CA ASN A 14 -3.44 -44.49 65.20
C ASN A 14 -3.40 -44.47 63.67
N GLU A 15 -3.26 -45.63 63.02
CA GLU A 15 -3.31 -45.73 61.54
C GLU A 15 -4.64 -45.19 60.98
N ILE A 16 -5.77 -45.54 61.59
CA ILE A 16 -7.09 -45.00 61.20
C ILE A 16 -7.14 -43.48 61.34
N ARG A 17 -6.47 -42.92 62.35
CA ARG A 17 -6.41 -41.47 62.56
C ARG A 17 -5.54 -40.76 61.52
N GLU A 18 -4.41 -41.35 61.15
CA GLU A 18 -3.53 -40.85 60.08
C GLU A 18 -4.27 -40.89 58.74
N LEU A 19 -4.87 -42.02 58.38
CA LEU A 19 -5.68 -42.16 57.16
C LEU A 19 -6.83 -41.15 57.09
N ARG A 20 -7.50 -40.86 58.22
CA ARG A 20 -8.55 -39.82 58.27
C ARG A 20 -8.00 -38.42 58.02
N THR A 21 -6.76 -38.16 58.42
CA THR A 21 -6.09 -36.87 58.22
C THR A 21 -5.71 -36.70 56.76
N GLU A 22 -5.09 -37.72 56.15
CA GLU A 22 -4.77 -37.74 54.72
C GLU A 22 -6.04 -37.62 53.85
N LEU A 23 -7.12 -38.33 54.21
CA LEU A 23 -8.41 -38.21 53.50
C LEU A 23 -8.99 -36.79 53.57
N LYS A 24 -8.78 -36.08 54.69
CA LYS A 24 -9.22 -34.69 54.83
C LYS A 24 -8.38 -33.77 53.93
N GLU A 25 -7.07 -33.93 53.92
CA GLU A 25 -6.17 -33.14 53.07
C GLU A 25 -6.47 -33.36 51.58
N ILE A 26 -6.68 -34.61 51.16
CA ILE A 26 -7.09 -34.95 49.79
C ILE A 26 -8.42 -34.26 49.44
N LYS A 27 -9.39 -34.26 50.37
CA LYS A 27 -10.67 -33.60 50.15
C LYS A 27 -10.47 -32.09 49.97
N ASP A 28 -9.66 -31.46 50.80
CA ASP A 28 -9.39 -30.03 50.72
C ASP A 28 -8.70 -29.67 49.39
N ILE A 29 -7.70 -30.45 48.98
CA ILE A 29 -7.04 -30.31 47.66
C ILE A 29 -8.05 -30.48 46.52
N MET A 30 -8.94 -31.48 46.60
CA MET A 30 -9.96 -31.72 45.57
C MET A 30 -10.95 -30.56 45.47
N THR A 31 -11.34 -29.94 46.59
CA THR A 31 -12.21 -28.76 46.55
C THR A 31 -11.52 -27.56 45.92
N PHE A 32 -10.23 -27.34 46.24
CA PHE A 32 -9.43 -26.29 45.61
C PHE A 32 -9.27 -26.54 44.10
N PHE A 33 -8.93 -27.77 43.72
CA PHE A 33 -8.78 -28.16 42.32
C PHE A 33 -10.08 -27.94 41.54
N ASN A 34 -11.23 -28.36 42.07
CA ASN A 34 -12.53 -28.12 41.44
C ASN A 34 -12.80 -26.63 41.24
N LYS A 35 -12.45 -25.78 42.23
CA LYS A 35 -12.58 -24.33 42.08
C LYS A 35 -11.70 -23.80 40.94
N THR A 36 -10.42 -24.17 40.91
CA THR A 36 -9.50 -23.76 39.85
C THR A 36 -9.93 -24.27 38.47
N PHE A 37 -10.51 -25.46 38.41
CA PHE A 37 -11.02 -26.04 37.18
C PHE A 37 -12.24 -25.27 36.65
N GLU A 38 -13.17 -24.87 37.53
CA GLU A 38 -14.31 -24.04 37.13
C GLU A 38 -13.88 -22.63 36.68
N ASP A 39 -12.88 -22.03 37.35
CA ASP A 39 -12.35 -20.73 36.93
C ASP A 39 -11.64 -20.83 35.56
N MET A 40 -10.80 -21.86 35.36
CA MET A 40 -10.15 -22.13 34.07
C MET A 40 -11.17 -22.39 32.95
N LYS A 41 -12.25 -23.11 33.25
CA LYS A 41 -13.32 -23.40 32.31
C LYS A 41 -14.02 -22.12 31.86
N LYS A 42 -14.28 -21.17 32.77
CA LYS A 42 -14.85 -19.86 32.42
C LYS A 42 -13.93 -19.07 31.50
N GLU A 43 -12.65 -18.95 31.86
CA GLU A 43 -11.66 -18.25 31.04
C GLU A 43 -11.52 -18.89 29.64
N PHE A 44 -11.57 -20.22 29.56
CA PHE A 44 -11.52 -20.94 28.29
C PHE A 44 -12.71 -20.60 27.39
N PHE A 45 -13.93 -20.54 27.93
CA PHE A 45 -15.11 -20.17 27.14
C PHE A 45 -15.08 -18.71 26.70
N THR A 46 -14.69 -17.79 27.57
CA THR A 46 -14.52 -16.36 27.19
C THR A 46 -13.48 -16.21 26.08
N ALA A 47 -12.31 -16.85 26.23
CA ALA A 47 -11.27 -16.81 25.20
C ALA A 47 -11.71 -17.49 23.90
N GLN A 48 -12.61 -18.48 23.96
CA GLN A 48 -13.19 -19.09 22.77
C GLN A 48 -14.14 -18.15 22.03
N GLU A 49 -15.02 -17.46 22.75
CA GLU A 49 -15.93 -16.46 22.17
C GLU A 49 -15.15 -15.29 21.53
N GLU A 50 -14.14 -14.76 22.21
CA GLU A 50 -13.27 -13.71 21.69
C GLU A 50 -12.52 -14.15 20.43
N ARG A 51 -12.00 -15.39 20.42
CA ARG A 51 -11.32 -15.96 19.25
C ARG A 51 -12.24 -16.03 18.04
N ASP A 52 -13.48 -16.45 18.24
CA ASP A 52 -14.44 -16.61 17.15
C ASP A 52 -14.92 -15.23 16.64
N ALA A 53 -15.12 -14.27 17.54
CA ALA A 53 -15.40 -12.87 17.18
C ALA A 53 -14.24 -12.25 16.38
N MET A 54 -12.99 -12.41 16.84
CA MET A 54 -11.81 -11.92 16.14
C MET A 54 -11.61 -12.57 14.78
N LYS A 55 -11.87 -13.89 14.65
CA LYS A 55 -11.82 -14.57 13.34
C LYS A 55 -12.83 -13.98 12.37
N LYS A 56 -14.05 -13.71 12.84
CA LYS A 56 -15.10 -13.10 12.02
C LYS A 56 -14.69 -11.71 11.56
N GLU A 57 -14.26 -10.84 12.48
CA GLU A 57 -13.80 -9.49 12.14
C GLU A 57 -12.62 -9.51 11.15
N ASN A 58 -11.63 -10.38 11.38
CA ASN A 58 -10.49 -10.51 10.48
C ASN A 58 -10.92 -10.94 9.07
N SER A 59 -11.91 -11.83 8.95
CA SER A 59 -12.47 -12.20 7.65
C SER A 59 -13.17 -11.04 6.95
N GLU A 60 -13.95 -10.24 7.69
CA GLU A 60 -14.64 -9.06 7.15
C GLU A 60 -13.66 -7.96 6.73
N LEU A 61 -12.62 -7.73 7.52
CA LEU A 61 -11.56 -6.77 7.20
C LEU A 61 -10.79 -7.18 5.94
N ARG A 62 -10.47 -8.46 5.77
CA ARG A 62 -9.83 -8.97 4.56
C ARG A 62 -10.68 -8.73 3.32
N LEU A 63 -11.98 -9.00 3.39
CA LEU A 63 -12.90 -8.73 2.28
C LEU A 63 -12.93 -7.23 1.91
N LYS A 64 -13.01 -6.34 2.90
CA LYS A 64 -12.97 -4.89 2.66
C LYS A 64 -11.65 -4.41 2.06
N CYS A 65 -10.53 -5.00 2.47
CA CYS A 65 -9.22 -4.72 1.88
C CYS A 65 -9.20 -5.14 0.40
N ASP A 66 -9.66 -6.36 0.09
CA ASP A 66 -9.70 -6.86 -1.28
C ASP A 66 -10.62 -6.00 -2.18
N GLU A 67 -11.77 -5.59 -1.67
CA GLU A 67 -12.69 -4.66 -2.36
C GLU A 67 -12.02 -3.30 -2.63
N SER A 68 -11.35 -2.75 -1.63
CA SER A 68 -10.63 -1.47 -1.75
C SER A 68 -9.48 -1.57 -2.76
N ASP A 69 -8.71 -2.65 -2.74
CA ASP A 69 -7.61 -2.88 -3.68
C ASP A 69 -8.11 -3.03 -5.11
N ASN A 70 -9.25 -3.71 -5.30
CA ASN A 70 -9.89 -3.82 -6.60
C ASN A 70 -10.38 -2.46 -7.11
N MET A 71 -10.99 -1.65 -6.24
CA MET A 71 -11.43 -0.29 -6.60
C MET A 71 -10.24 0.60 -6.97
N ILE A 72 -9.14 0.54 -6.20
CA ILE A 72 -7.90 1.27 -6.50
C ILE A 72 -7.35 0.85 -7.88
N ARG A 73 -7.37 -0.45 -8.18
CA ARG A 73 -6.91 -0.98 -9.47
C ARG A 73 -7.77 -0.46 -10.62
N GLU A 74 -9.09 -0.48 -10.48
CA GLU A 74 -10.01 0.05 -11.49
C GLU A 74 -9.81 1.55 -11.71
N LEU A 75 -9.70 2.32 -10.63
CA LEU A 75 -9.46 3.77 -10.70
C LEU A 75 -8.14 4.08 -11.39
N LYS A 76 -7.06 3.35 -11.08
CA LYS A 76 -5.78 3.49 -11.77
C LYS A 76 -5.89 3.15 -13.26
N GLN A 77 -6.60 2.08 -13.61
CA GLN A 77 -6.85 1.70 -15.01
C GLN A 77 -7.64 2.75 -15.77
N ARG A 78 -8.53 3.51 -15.12
CA ARG A 78 -9.28 4.61 -15.73
C ARG A 78 -8.48 5.92 -15.79
N LEU A 79 -7.63 6.17 -14.80
CA LEU A 79 -6.82 7.38 -14.73
C LEU A 79 -5.79 7.44 -15.86
N VAL A 80 -5.10 6.33 -16.14
CA VAL A 80 -4.04 6.30 -17.17
C VAL A 80 -4.56 6.75 -18.54
N PRO A 81 -5.67 6.20 -19.10
CA PRO A 81 -6.24 6.70 -20.34
C PRO A 81 -6.64 8.18 -20.31
N CYS A 82 -7.16 8.67 -19.18
CA CYS A 82 -7.51 10.08 -19.03
C CYS A 82 -6.28 10.99 -19.09
N GLU A 83 -5.19 10.63 -18.41
CA GLU A 83 -3.91 11.35 -18.49
C GLU A 83 -3.32 11.29 -19.90
N GLN A 84 -3.37 10.11 -20.54
CA GLN A 84 -2.92 9.99 -21.93
C GLN A 84 -3.77 10.84 -22.86
N TYR A 85 -5.10 10.89 -22.63
CA TYR A 85 -6.02 11.71 -23.41
C TYR A 85 -5.74 13.20 -23.26
N SER A 86 -5.45 13.68 -22.05
CA SER A 86 -5.09 15.08 -21.80
C SER A 86 -3.74 15.47 -22.40
N ARG A 87 -2.81 14.52 -22.56
CA ARG A 87 -1.49 14.72 -23.19
C ARG A 87 -1.49 14.56 -24.71
N ARG A 88 -2.58 14.11 -25.33
CA ARG A 88 -2.70 14.00 -26.81
C ARG A 88 -2.37 15.27 -27.59
N PRO A 89 -2.69 16.49 -27.14
CA PRO A 89 -2.29 17.70 -27.84
C PRO A 89 -0.84 18.13 -27.54
N ASN A 90 -0.05 17.35 -26.80
CA ASN A 90 1.26 17.78 -26.34
C ASN A 90 2.39 17.21 -27.21
N ILE A 91 3.49 17.95 -27.31
CA ILE A 91 4.79 17.49 -27.81
C ILE A 91 5.85 17.75 -26.75
N GLU A 92 6.76 16.79 -26.57
CA GLU A 92 7.96 16.96 -25.77
C GLU A 92 9.15 17.21 -26.68
N ILE A 93 9.88 18.30 -26.43
CA ILE A 93 11.13 18.63 -27.10
C ILE A 93 12.27 18.48 -26.10
N ARG A 94 13.20 17.58 -26.41
CA ARG A 94 14.31 17.17 -25.53
C ARG A 94 15.64 17.60 -26.13
N GLY A 95 16.67 17.73 -25.29
CA GLY A 95 18.03 18.06 -25.73
C GLY A 95 18.27 19.55 -26.00
N LEU A 96 17.40 20.41 -25.47
CA LEU A 96 17.55 21.85 -25.53
C LEU A 96 18.38 22.33 -24.33
N VAL A 97 19.40 23.15 -24.61
CA VAL A 97 20.15 23.84 -23.57
C VAL A 97 19.25 24.91 -22.96
N GLU A 98 19.29 25.03 -21.64
CA GLU A 98 18.56 26.07 -20.90
C GLU A 98 19.39 27.34 -20.90
N THR A 99 18.76 28.47 -21.24
CA THR A 99 19.42 29.77 -21.27
C THR A 99 18.64 30.79 -20.44
N ASP A 100 19.36 31.63 -19.68
CA ASP A 100 18.74 32.60 -18.80
C ASP A 100 17.90 33.62 -19.61
N GLY A 101 16.64 33.80 -19.20
CA GLY A 101 15.72 34.72 -19.86
C GLY A 101 15.17 34.22 -21.21
N GLU A 102 15.29 32.93 -21.50
CA GLU A 102 14.76 32.39 -22.76
C GLU A 102 13.22 32.45 -22.85
N ASN A 103 12.73 32.71 -24.05
CA ASN A 103 11.32 32.53 -24.38
C ASN A 103 11.13 31.17 -25.05
N VAL A 104 10.58 30.23 -24.29
CA VAL A 104 10.35 28.86 -24.74
C VAL A 104 9.39 28.79 -25.93
N THR A 105 8.44 29.72 -26.03
CA THR A 105 7.51 29.79 -27.17
C THR A 105 8.25 30.18 -28.46
N ASP A 106 9.11 31.20 -28.40
CA ASP A 106 9.91 31.63 -29.56
C ASP A 106 10.86 30.52 -30.02
N LEU A 107 11.39 29.76 -29.06
CA LEU A 107 12.23 28.59 -29.32
C LEU A 107 11.50 27.52 -30.13
N VAL A 108 10.27 27.21 -29.72
CA VAL A 108 9.40 26.25 -30.40
C VAL A 108 9.07 26.72 -31.81
N MET A 109 8.78 28.01 -31.98
CA MET A 109 8.53 28.59 -33.31
C MET A 109 9.74 28.42 -34.24
N LYS A 110 10.95 28.76 -33.78
CA LYS A 110 12.19 28.56 -34.55
C LYS A 110 12.43 27.10 -34.94
N ILE A 111 12.21 26.17 -34.01
CA ILE A 111 12.33 24.74 -34.27
C ILE A 111 11.29 24.29 -35.31
N SER A 112 10.05 24.76 -35.18
CA SER A 112 8.96 24.42 -36.10
C SER A 112 9.22 24.91 -37.53
N ASP A 113 9.76 26.13 -37.67
CA ASP A 113 10.18 26.69 -38.96
C ASP A 113 11.33 25.88 -39.57
N ALA A 114 12.32 25.50 -38.75
CA ALA A 114 13.44 24.67 -39.19
C ALA A 114 12.99 23.27 -39.63
N VAL A 115 11.96 22.70 -38.99
CA VAL A 115 11.34 21.42 -39.37
C VAL A 115 10.53 21.55 -40.66
N GLY A 116 10.04 22.75 -40.99
CA GLY A 116 9.26 23.03 -42.20
C GLY A 116 7.74 23.05 -41.98
N GLU A 117 7.30 23.12 -40.72
CA GLU A 117 5.90 23.28 -40.33
C GLU A 117 5.80 24.43 -39.33
N ALA A 118 5.65 25.67 -39.84
CA ALA A 118 5.65 26.87 -39.02
C ALA A 118 4.48 26.87 -38.03
N VAL A 119 4.76 27.00 -36.74
CA VAL A 119 3.76 27.11 -35.67
C VAL A 119 3.62 28.58 -35.28
N ARG A 120 2.38 29.04 -35.12
CA ARG A 120 2.09 30.38 -34.61
C ARG A 120 1.78 30.35 -33.11
N CYS A 121 2.07 31.45 -32.44
CA CYS A 121 1.81 31.60 -31.01
C CYS A 121 0.32 31.37 -30.64
N ASP A 122 -0.61 31.77 -31.52
CA ASP A 122 -2.05 31.57 -31.31
C ASP A 122 -2.50 30.10 -31.41
N GLU A 123 -1.68 29.21 -31.97
CA GLU A 123 -1.93 27.77 -32.06
C GLU A 123 -1.43 27.00 -30.82
N ILE A 124 -0.65 27.67 -29.97
CA ILE A 124 -0.12 27.13 -28.72
C ILE A 124 -1.07 27.52 -27.57
N GLU A 125 -1.44 26.52 -26.78
CA GLU A 125 -2.26 26.71 -25.58
C GLU A 125 -1.36 26.94 -24.35
N ALA A 126 -0.32 26.12 -24.21
CA ALA A 126 0.65 26.24 -23.12
C ALA A 126 2.03 25.78 -23.59
N CYS A 127 3.08 26.46 -23.14
CA CYS A 127 4.46 26.11 -23.44
C CYS A 127 5.31 26.36 -22.20
N HIS A 128 5.99 25.34 -21.69
CA HIS A 128 6.82 25.47 -20.49
C HIS A 128 7.89 24.39 -20.44
N ARG A 129 8.95 24.66 -19.68
CA ARG A 129 9.94 23.65 -19.32
C ARG A 129 9.41 22.80 -18.16
N VAL A 130 9.63 21.49 -18.27
CA VAL A 130 9.38 20.53 -17.22
C VAL A 130 10.73 20.15 -16.60
N PRO A 131 10.88 20.31 -15.28
CA PRO A 131 12.11 19.95 -14.59
C PRO A 131 12.34 18.44 -14.70
N THR A 132 13.57 18.07 -15.04
CA THR A 132 14.01 16.67 -15.08
C THR A 132 14.96 16.42 -13.90
N ARG A 133 15.22 15.14 -13.59
CA ARG A 133 16.16 14.78 -12.50
C ARG A 133 17.60 15.22 -12.78
N GLU A 134 17.95 15.47 -14.04
CA GLU A 134 19.27 15.96 -14.46
C GLU A 134 19.23 17.49 -14.65
N ALA A 135 19.97 18.21 -13.81
CA ALA A 135 20.12 19.66 -13.95
C ALA A 135 20.72 20.03 -15.31
N GLY A 136 20.14 21.01 -16.00
CA GLY A 136 20.61 21.51 -17.29
C GLY A 136 20.10 20.74 -18.53
N LYS A 137 19.29 19.69 -18.36
CA LYS A 137 18.59 19.00 -19.47
C LYS A 137 17.08 18.99 -19.24
N SER A 138 16.50 20.17 -19.14
CA SER A 138 15.05 20.35 -19.02
C SER A 138 14.36 20.04 -20.35
N THR A 139 13.16 19.44 -20.27
CA THR A 139 12.34 19.11 -21.45
C THR A 139 11.32 20.22 -21.65
N VAL A 140 11.16 20.69 -22.88
CA VAL A 140 10.09 21.63 -23.21
C VAL A 140 8.83 20.86 -23.56
N VAL A 141 7.72 21.17 -22.90
CA VAL A 141 6.40 20.63 -23.23
C VAL A 141 5.57 21.72 -23.87
N VAL A 142 5.07 21.44 -25.06
CA VAL A 142 4.19 22.33 -25.83
C VAL A 142 2.84 21.67 -25.98
N GLN A 143 1.78 22.33 -25.53
CA GLN A 143 0.40 21.93 -25.73
C GLN A 143 -0.22 22.76 -26.86
N PHE A 144 -0.73 22.09 -27.89
CA PHE A 144 -1.37 22.71 -29.04
C PHE A 144 -2.88 22.82 -28.86
N LYS A 145 -3.50 23.85 -29.40
CA LYS A 145 -4.97 23.97 -29.47
C LYS A 145 -5.60 22.95 -30.42
N SER A 146 -4.87 22.58 -31.48
CA SER A 146 -5.31 21.61 -32.48
C SER A 146 -4.40 20.40 -32.53
N ARG A 147 -5.01 19.20 -32.44
CA ARG A 147 -4.29 17.92 -32.63
C ARG A 147 -3.74 17.78 -34.05
N GLN A 148 -4.42 18.33 -35.04
CA GLN A 148 -3.99 18.26 -36.44
C GLN A 148 -2.66 19.01 -36.63
N LYS A 149 -2.51 20.18 -36.01
CA LYS A 149 -1.26 20.96 -36.07
C LYS A 149 -0.11 20.21 -35.41
N ARG A 150 -0.39 19.61 -34.25
CA ARG A 150 0.54 18.76 -33.51
C ARG A 150 1.00 17.56 -34.35
N ASP A 151 0.07 16.87 -35.00
CA ASP A 151 0.34 15.70 -35.84
C ASP A 151 1.14 16.09 -37.09
N ALA A 152 0.81 17.20 -37.77
CA ALA A 152 1.55 17.71 -38.93
C ALA A 152 3.01 18.03 -38.57
N LEU A 153 3.23 18.72 -37.44
CA LEU A 153 4.58 19.03 -36.96
C LEU A 153 5.38 17.76 -36.64
N LEU A 154 4.77 16.78 -35.96
CA LEU A 154 5.43 15.49 -35.67
C LEU A 154 5.74 14.71 -36.95
N GLU A 155 4.86 14.73 -37.94
CA GLU A 155 5.09 14.06 -39.21
C GLU A 155 6.28 14.69 -39.94
N MET A 156 6.34 16.02 -40.01
CA MET A 156 7.47 16.73 -40.62
C MET A 156 8.77 16.52 -39.84
N ALA A 157 8.72 16.53 -38.50
CA ALA A 157 9.90 16.28 -37.66
C ALA A 157 10.45 14.86 -37.83
N ARG A 158 9.60 13.87 -38.08
CA ARG A 158 10.03 12.49 -38.41
C ARG A 158 10.70 12.41 -39.77
N LYS A 159 10.24 13.21 -40.75
CA LYS A 159 10.83 13.27 -42.09
C LYS A 159 12.14 14.06 -42.11
N LYS A 160 12.23 15.13 -41.30
CA LYS A 160 13.35 16.06 -41.25
C LYS A 160 13.96 16.07 -39.85
N CYS A 161 15.03 15.32 -39.66
CA CYS A 161 15.83 15.36 -38.44
C CYS A 161 16.60 16.68 -38.36
N VAL A 162 16.10 17.62 -37.58
CA VAL A 162 16.76 18.90 -37.32
C VAL A 162 17.77 18.75 -36.18
N LYS A 163 18.99 19.24 -36.39
CA LYS A 163 20.04 19.30 -35.35
C LYS A 163 20.07 20.69 -34.72
N ASN A 164 20.48 20.78 -33.46
CA ASN A 164 20.70 22.03 -32.73
C ASN A 164 21.48 23.08 -33.54
N SER A 165 22.56 22.64 -34.21
CA SER A 165 23.39 23.49 -35.08
C SER A 165 22.65 24.15 -36.26
N GLN A 166 21.50 23.63 -36.69
CA GLN A 166 20.71 24.15 -37.81
C GLN A 166 19.68 25.18 -37.36
N VAL A 167 19.35 25.25 -36.07
CA VAL A 167 18.36 26.17 -35.50
C VAL A 167 19.02 27.33 -34.77
N GLY A 168 20.35 27.28 -34.59
CA GLY A 168 21.10 28.31 -33.86
C GLY A 168 20.80 28.30 -32.37
N ILE A 169 20.47 27.12 -31.83
CA ILE A 169 20.16 26.84 -30.42
C ILE A 169 21.14 25.76 -29.93
#